data_AF-A0A0H5QJ86-F1
#
_entry.id   AF-A0A0H5QJ86-F1
#
_cell.length_a   1.000
_cell.length_b   1.000
_cell.length_c   1.000
_cell.angle_alpha   90.00
_cell.angle_beta   90.00
_cell.angle_gamma   90.00
#
_symmetry.space_group_name_H-M   'P 1'
#
loop_
_entity.id
_entity.type
_entity.pdbx_description
1 polymer ?
#
loop_
_entity_poly.entity_id
_entity_poly.type
_entity_poly.pdbx_seq_one_letter_code
_entity_poly.pdbx_strand_id
1 'polypeptide(L)'
;MLRLRALTRLFSVKVAVDTSALGIQLPEFSGRFSSRLEEEIHRTISLLGPITVADYVRRSLLHPTLGYYTNNDVFGVKGDFITSPEISQLFGEMIGVWLTSCWKELGSPLNTSIVELGPGRGTMMADILRTVHRLGFSPSVHFIERSPLMKEIQQKTLRDLIPTTSFLWHTELSSLDPQKGEHLLFVAQEFFDALPVHQFQYTARGWRERLIASNLRPDALSPLQVVLAPIPTPACQYIPENLSPRIGDSLEICPDLVAIIDQMANRIASHRGAALVIDYGSDNPPPDTLRGIDAHKFVPFLERPGSVDVTADVNFSTIRDAINLWQGHVKATRTVSQGTFLQTMGIAHRADSLLAKCKTEVEQDNIVSGYERLVSPNAMGETYKCIAFAHQEIFDSIVGFPPPVNDIPS
;
A
#
# COMPACT_ATOMS: atom_id res chain seq x y z
N MET A 1 16.69 -2.04 24.27
CA MET A 1 16.27 -0.65 23.93
C MET A 1 17.39 0.27 23.39
N LEU A 2 18.51 -0.25 22.85
CA LEU A 2 19.63 0.60 22.38
C LEU A 2 20.27 0.18 21.04
N ARG A 3 19.61 -0.67 20.24
CA ARG A 3 20.14 -1.13 18.94
C ARG A 3 19.28 -0.84 17.70
N LEU A 4 18.08 -0.26 17.83
CA LEU A 4 17.26 0.13 16.66
C LEU A 4 17.50 1.55 16.15
N ARG A 5 18.26 2.40 16.87
CA ARG A 5 18.53 3.80 16.46
C ARG A 5 19.70 3.97 15.49
N ALA A 6 20.35 2.88 15.07
CA ALA A 6 21.58 2.93 14.26
C ALA A 6 21.34 2.71 12.75
N LEU A 7 20.17 2.23 12.33
CA LEU A 7 19.90 1.91 10.91
C LEU A 7 19.20 3.04 10.14
N THR A 8 18.56 3.99 10.81
CA THR A 8 17.86 5.14 10.19
C THR A 8 18.79 6.25 9.68
N ARG A 9 20.11 6.11 9.79
CA ARG A 9 21.09 7.13 9.36
C ARG A 9 21.88 6.82 8.08
N LEU A 10 21.63 5.68 7.43
CA LEU A 10 22.46 5.21 6.31
C LEU A 10 21.90 5.48 4.90
N PHE A 11 20.71 6.08 4.77
CA PHE A 11 20.08 6.38 3.46
C PHE A 11 19.72 7.86 3.28
N SER A 12 20.61 8.78 3.66
CA SER A 12 20.39 10.21 3.39
C SER A 12 20.77 10.53 1.94
N VAL A 13 19.76 10.73 1.09
CA VAL A 13 19.97 11.36 -0.23
C VAL A 13 20.38 12.83 0.02
N LYS A 14 21.51 13.26 -0.54
CA LYS A 14 21.94 14.66 -0.44
C LYS A 14 21.02 15.53 -1.30
N VAL A 15 20.37 16.51 -0.67
CA VAL A 15 19.50 17.48 -1.35
C VAL A 15 20.33 18.66 -1.86
N ALA A 16 20.24 18.99 -3.14
CA ALA A 16 20.91 20.14 -3.76
C ALA A 16 19.92 21.26 -4.14
N VAL A 17 20.42 22.41 -4.60
CA VAL A 17 19.59 23.54 -5.08
C VAL A 17 19.60 23.54 -6.60
N ASP A 18 18.43 23.73 -7.23
CA ASP A 18 18.30 23.80 -8.69
C ASP A 18 18.90 25.11 -9.24
N THR A 19 19.83 24.98 -10.21
CA THR A 19 20.50 26.08 -10.90
C THR A 19 20.16 26.16 -12.39
N SER A 20 19.16 25.41 -12.86
CA SER A 20 18.79 25.30 -14.28
C SER A 20 18.25 26.59 -14.92
N ALA A 21 17.88 27.59 -14.13
CA ALA A 21 17.36 28.88 -14.59
C ALA A 21 18.38 29.81 -15.30
N LEU A 22 19.61 29.35 -15.56
CA LEU A 22 20.72 30.15 -16.10
C LEU A 22 20.92 30.07 -17.63
N GLY A 23 20.00 29.42 -18.36
CA GLY A 23 19.89 29.50 -19.82
C GLY A 23 21.19 29.25 -20.59
N ILE A 24 21.61 27.98 -20.74
CA ILE A 24 22.60 27.48 -21.72
C ILE A 24 22.27 25.99 -22.01
N GLN A 25 22.58 25.55 -23.24
CA GLN A 25 22.57 24.18 -23.80
C GLN A 25 22.30 23.03 -22.82
N LEU A 26 21.35 22.16 -23.18
CA LEU A 26 21.07 20.89 -22.52
C LEU A 26 22.39 20.16 -22.23
N PRO A 27 22.82 20.07 -20.96
CA PRO A 27 24.05 19.37 -20.63
C PRO A 27 23.84 17.88 -20.95
N GLU A 28 24.67 17.33 -21.82
CA GLU A 28 24.73 15.89 -22.03
C GLU A 28 25.30 15.26 -20.75
N PHE A 29 24.48 14.47 -20.05
CA PHE A 29 25.00 13.58 -19.03
C PHE A 29 25.97 12.61 -19.71
N SER A 30 27.27 12.73 -19.41
CA SER A 30 28.33 11.94 -20.03
C SER A 30 28.51 10.55 -19.40
N GLY A 31 27.69 10.21 -18.40
CA GLY A 31 27.69 8.90 -17.74
C GLY A 31 26.80 7.87 -18.47
N ARG A 32 26.62 6.70 -17.83
CA ARG A 32 25.71 5.66 -18.33
C ARG A 32 24.39 5.69 -17.56
N PHE A 33 23.29 5.53 -18.26
CA PHE A 33 21.99 5.25 -17.65
C PHE A 33 21.92 3.78 -17.23
N SER A 34 21.38 3.54 -16.05
CA SER A 34 21.15 2.22 -15.46
C SER A 34 19.92 1.52 -16.04
N SER A 35 18.95 2.28 -16.56
CA SER A 35 17.76 1.74 -17.23
C SER A 35 17.28 2.69 -18.34
N ARG A 36 16.43 2.18 -19.25
CA ARG A 36 15.75 3.02 -20.26
C ARG A 36 14.83 4.06 -19.61
N LEU A 37 14.23 3.72 -18.46
CA LEU A 37 13.36 4.64 -17.74
C LEU A 37 14.16 5.79 -17.12
N GLU A 38 15.35 5.52 -16.60
CA GLU A 38 16.24 6.57 -16.09
C GLU A 38 16.63 7.57 -17.19
N GLU A 39 16.95 7.07 -18.39
CA GLU A 39 17.23 7.90 -19.57
C GLU A 39 16.02 8.76 -19.96
N GLU A 40 14.81 8.19 -19.95
CA GLU A 40 13.57 8.91 -20.27
C GLU A 40 13.23 9.99 -19.23
N ILE A 41 13.37 9.67 -17.95
CA ILE A 41 13.19 10.62 -16.83
C ILE A 41 14.21 11.75 -16.96
N HIS A 42 15.49 11.43 -17.19
CA HIS A 42 16.53 12.44 -17.37
C HIS A 42 16.22 13.35 -18.56
N ARG A 43 15.83 12.81 -19.72
CA ARG A 43 15.42 13.61 -20.89
C ARG A 43 14.22 14.51 -20.59
N THR A 44 13.23 13.99 -19.88
CA THR A 44 12.05 14.75 -19.45
C THR A 44 12.47 15.93 -18.58
N ILE A 45 13.34 15.69 -17.59
CA ILE A 45 13.85 16.73 -16.70
C ILE A 45 14.65 17.77 -17.46
N SER A 46 15.52 17.35 -18.39
CA SER A 46 16.32 18.28 -19.18
C SER A 46 15.45 19.20 -20.05
N LEU A 47 14.28 18.74 -20.52
CA LEU A 47 13.37 19.51 -21.36
C LEU A 47 12.37 20.38 -20.57
N LEU A 48 11.80 19.84 -19.50
CA LEU A 48 10.65 20.43 -18.78
C LEU A 48 11.00 20.94 -17.38
N GLY A 49 12.23 20.70 -16.91
CA GLY A 49 12.67 20.99 -15.56
C GLY A 49 12.41 19.83 -14.58
N PRO A 50 12.81 19.99 -13.31
CA PRO A 50 12.68 18.94 -12.29
C PRO A 50 11.24 18.44 -12.12
N ILE A 51 11.08 17.14 -11.91
CA ILE A 51 9.77 16.50 -11.66
C ILE A 51 9.55 16.30 -10.16
N THR A 52 8.30 16.12 -9.74
CA THR A 52 8.02 15.83 -8.31
C THR A 52 8.49 14.42 -7.95
N VAL A 53 8.75 14.18 -6.66
CA VAL A 53 9.00 12.81 -6.15
C VAL A 53 7.81 11.90 -6.48
N ALA A 54 6.58 12.40 -6.39
CA ALA A 54 5.37 11.66 -6.75
C ALA A 54 5.36 11.24 -8.23
N ASP A 55 5.74 12.12 -9.17
CA ASP A 55 5.82 11.76 -10.59
C ASP A 55 6.91 10.71 -10.84
N TYR A 56 8.06 10.84 -10.18
CA TYR A 56 9.13 9.83 -10.25
C TYR A 56 8.64 8.46 -9.76
N VAL A 57 7.97 8.39 -8.61
CA VAL A 57 7.41 7.13 -8.05
C VAL A 57 6.39 6.54 -9.01
N ARG A 58 5.45 7.37 -9.50
CA ARG A 58 4.41 6.93 -10.45
C ARG A 58 5.02 6.33 -11.72
N ARG A 59 6.05 6.95 -12.30
CA ARG A 59 6.76 6.41 -13.47
C ARG A 59 7.51 5.14 -13.12
N SER A 60 8.25 5.12 -12.02
CA SER A 60 9.05 3.96 -11.60
C SER A 60 8.19 2.71 -11.40
N LEU A 61 6.99 2.86 -10.86
CA LEU A 61 6.10 1.72 -10.56
C LEU A 61 5.15 1.39 -11.72
N LEU A 62 4.54 2.40 -12.33
CA LEU A 62 3.37 2.26 -13.20
C LEU A 62 3.60 2.73 -14.64
N HIS A 63 4.84 3.02 -15.05
CA HIS A 63 5.10 3.38 -16.45
C HIS A 63 4.60 2.26 -17.40
N PRO A 64 3.79 2.56 -18.43
CA PRO A 64 3.05 1.55 -19.21
C PRO A 64 3.90 0.49 -19.92
N THR A 65 5.20 0.73 -20.07
CA THR A 65 6.13 -0.19 -20.75
C THR A 65 7.45 -0.35 -20.03
N LEU A 66 7.68 0.33 -18.91
CA LEU A 66 8.98 0.36 -18.20
C LEU A 66 8.83 0.34 -16.67
N GLY A 67 7.60 0.39 -16.16
CA GLY A 67 7.33 0.42 -14.73
C GLY A 67 7.54 -0.95 -14.10
N TYR A 68 7.90 -0.94 -12.83
CA TYR A 68 8.17 -2.13 -12.03
C TYR A 68 7.04 -3.17 -12.11
N TYR A 69 5.78 -2.75 -11.89
CA TYR A 69 4.60 -3.64 -11.93
C TYR A 69 4.10 -3.98 -13.34
N THR A 70 4.74 -3.43 -14.38
CA THR A 70 4.33 -3.67 -15.78
C THR A 70 5.23 -4.69 -16.48
N ASN A 71 6.54 -4.67 -16.21
CA ASN A 71 7.52 -5.45 -16.98
C ASN A 71 8.10 -6.66 -16.27
N ASN A 72 7.92 -6.79 -14.97
CA ASN A 72 8.58 -7.81 -14.17
C ASN A 72 7.53 -8.77 -13.58
N ASP A 73 7.84 -10.07 -13.52
CA ASP A 73 7.10 -11.04 -12.69
C ASP A 73 7.58 -10.85 -11.23
N VAL A 74 7.12 -9.78 -10.59
CA VAL A 74 7.67 -9.26 -9.32
C VAL A 74 7.15 -9.95 -8.06
N PHE A 75 6.14 -10.81 -8.18
CA PHE A 75 5.44 -11.38 -7.02
C PHE A 75 5.76 -12.86 -6.83
N GLY A 76 6.14 -13.25 -5.61
CA GLY A 76 6.35 -14.62 -5.15
C GLY A 76 7.75 -14.88 -4.57
N VAL A 77 8.06 -16.13 -4.22
CA VAL A 77 9.35 -16.54 -3.59
C VAL A 77 10.61 -16.20 -4.42
N LYS A 78 10.44 -15.92 -5.72
CA LYS A 78 11.50 -15.47 -6.64
C LYS A 78 11.44 -13.97 -6.98
N GLY A 79 10.44 -13.25 -6.49
CA GLY A 79 10.30 -11.79 -6.65
C GLY A 79 11.00 -11.03 -5.52
N ASP A 80 11.05 -9.69 -5.61
CA ASP A 80 11.76 -8.85 -4.62
C ASP A 80 11.02 -8.77 -3.27
N PHE A 81 9.75 -9.16 -3.24
CA PHE A 81 8.92 -9.22 -2.04
C PHE A 81 8.11 -10.53 -1.94
N ILE A 82 8.01 -11.06 -0.71
CA ILE A 82 7.05 -12.12 -0.36
C ILE A 82 5.96 -11.45 0.49
N THR A 83 4.80 -11.17 -0.13
CA THR A 83 3.64 -10.54 0.52
C THR A 83 2.94 -11.50 1.46
N SER A 84 2.16 -10.99 2.43
CA SER A 84 1.42 -11.83 3.39
C SER A 84 0.63 -12.98 2.75
N PRO A 85 -0.09 -12.78 1.61
CA PRO A 85 -0.79 -13.86 0.91
C PRO A 85 0.13 -14.96 0.35
N GLU A 86 1.35 -14.62 -0.05
CA GLU A 86 2.31 -15.59 -0.61
C GLU A 86 3.06 -16.37 0.48
N ILE A 87 3.01 -15.91 1.74
CA ILE A 87 3.64 -16.58 2.89
C ILE A 87 2.80 -17.75 3.38
N SER A 88 1.48 -17.56 3.52
CA SER A 88 0.63 -18.59 4.07
C SER A 88 -0.85 -18.37 3.76
N GLN A 89 -1.54 -19.45 3.41
CA GLN A 89 -3.01 -19.45 3.25
C GLN A 89 -3.75 -19.00 4.51
N LEU A 90 -3.11 -19.09 5.69
CA LEU A 90 -3.68 -18.60 6.95
C LEU A 90 -4.10 -17.14 6.85
N PHE A 91 -3.34 -16.32 6.11
CA PHE A 91 -3.65 -14.90 5.96
C PHE A 91 -4.98 -14.70 5.23
N GLY A 92 -5.11 -15.20 4.00
CA GLY A 92 -6.33 -15.06 3.21
C GLY A 92 -7.55 -15.73 3.85
N GLU A 93 -7.37 -16.84 4.57
CA GLU A 93 -8.45 -17.44 5.37
C GLU A 93 -8.95 -16.52 6.48
N MET A 94 -8.07 -15.82 7.22
CA MET A 94 -8.48 -14.87 8.26
C MET A 94 -9.20 -13.65 7.68
N ILE A 95 -8.75 -13.15 6.52
CA ILE A 95 -9.46 -12.07 5.83
C ILE A 95 -10.84 -12.55 5.36
N GLY A 96 -10.95 -13.78 4.85
CA GLY A 96 -12.23 -14.40 4.50
C GLY A 96 -13.18 -14.51 5.69
N VAL A 97 -12.69 -14.91 6.87
CA VAL A 97 -13.48 -14.94 8.11
C VAL A 97 -13.97 -13.54 8.49
N TRP A 98 -13.10 -12.52 8.41
CA TRP A 98 -13.47 -11.13 8.69
C TRP A 98 -14.57 -10.62 7.74
N LEU A 99 -14.42 -10.88 6.43
CA LEU A 99 -15.40 -10.51 5.42
C LEU A 99 -16.75 -11.20 5.64
N THR A 100 -16.74 -12.50 5.95
CA THR A 100 -17.97 -13.22 6.30
C THR A 100 -18.63 -12.65 7.56
N SER A 101 -17.85 -12.23 8.56
CA SER A 101 -18.40 -11.56 9.74
C SER A 101 -19.14 -10.28 9.36
N CYS A 102 -18.51 -9.42 8.56
CA CYS A 102 -19.15 -8.19 8.08
C CYS A 102 -20.42 -8.47 7.27
N TRP A 103 -20.37 -9.46 6.36
CA TRP A 103 -21.54 -9.87 5.57
C TRP A 103 -22.71 -10.36 6.44
N LYS A 104 -22.44 -11.11 7.52
CA LYS A 104 -23.47 -11.54 8.46
C LYS A 104 -24.10 -10.37 9.21
N GLU A 105 -23.30 -9.41 9.67
CA GLU A 105 -23.79 -8.19 10.33
C GLU A 105 -24.63 -7.32 9.39
N LEU A 106 -24.37 -7.36 8.09
CA LEU A 106 -25.23 -6.73 7.07
C LEU A 106 -26.56 -7.46 6.84
N GLY A 107 -26.81 -8.59 7.52
CA GLY A 107 -28.01 -9.41 7.37
C GLY A 107 -27.89 -10.49 6.29
N SER A 108 -26.66 -10.88 5.93
CA SER A 108 -26.37 -11.91 4.92
C SER A 108 -27.00 -11.65 3.53
N PRO A 109 -26.90 -10.42 2.97
CA PRO A 109 -27.55 -10.12 1.69
C PRO A 109 -26.98 -10.94 0.53
N LEU A 110 -27.87 -11.40 -0.36
CA LEU A 110 -27.50 -12.17 -1.55
C LEU A 110 -26.68 -11.34 -2.55
N ASN A 111 -26.95 -10.03 -2.63
CA ASN A 111 -26.26 -9.12 -3.53
C ASN A 111 -25.12 -8.39 -2.78
N THR A 112 -24.01 -9.09 -2.60
CA THR A 112 -22.80 -8.55 -1.95
C THR A 112 -21.59 -8.85 -2.82
N SER A 113 -20.76 -7.83 -3.02
CA SER A 113 -19.49 -7.97 -3.71
C SER A 113 -18.31 -7.77 -2.78
N ILE A 114 -17.24 -8.52 -3.04
CA ILE A 114 -15.91 -8.23 -2.50
C ILE A 114 -15.15 -7.42 -3.55
N VAL A 115 -14.53 -6.32 -3.12
CA VAL A 115 -13.69 -5.47 -3.97
C VAL A 115 -12.26 -5.52 -3.44
N GLU A 116 -11.33 -6.01 -4.24
CA GLU A 116 -9.90 -6.04 -3.88
C GLU A 116 -9.11 -5.02 -4.70
N LEU A 117 -8.37 -4.16 -4.00
CA LEU A 117 -7.48 -3.17 -4.61
C LEU A 117 -6.08 -3.77 -4.69
N GLY A 118 -5.49 -3.79 -5.89
CA GLY A 118 -4.15 -4.34 -6.12
C GLY A 118 -4.03 -5.82 -5.75
N PRO A 119 -4.79 -6.73 -6.38
CA PRO A 119 -4.85 -8.15 -5.96
C PRO A 119 -3.57 -8.97 -6.23
N GLY A 120 -2.53 -8.37 -6.80
CA GLY A 120 -1.28 -9.05 -7.16
C GLY A 120 -1.55 -10.27 -8.05
N ARG A 121 -1.19 -11.47 -7.59
CA ARG A 121 -1.40 -12.73 -8.32
C ARG A 121 -2.81 -13.31 -8.19
N GLY A 122 -3.67 -12.71 -7.36
CA GLY A 122 -4.99 -13.21 -7.00
C GLY A 122 -4.98 -14.31 -5.93
N THR A 123 -3.82 -14.59 -5.32
CA THR A 123 -3.64 -15.63 -4.29
C THR A 123 -4.51 -15.35 -3.05
N MET A 124 -4.53 -14.10 -2.58
CA MET A 124 -5.36 -13.71 -1.43
C MET A 124 -6.84 -13.93 -1.71
N MET A 125 -7.34 -13.45 -2.86
CA MET A 125 -8.74 -13.69 -3.25
C MET A 125 -9.07 -15.16 -3.34
N ALA A 126 -8.16 -15.99 -3.88
CA ALA A 126 -8.40 -17.43 -3.96
C ALA A 126 -8.63 -18.05 -2.57
N ASP A 127 -7.83 -17.66 -1.58
CA ASP A 127 -7.98 -18.11 -0.20
C ASP A 127 -9.24 -17.57 0.47
N ILE A 128 -9.54 -16.29 0.25
CA ILE A 128 -10.80 -15.64 0.69
C ILE A 128 -11.99 -16.41 0.13
N LEU A 129 -12.04 -16.64 -1.19
CA LEU A 129 -13.16 -17.30 -1.86
C LEU A 129 -13.39 -18.73 -1.38
N ARG A 130 -12.31 -19.51 -1.21
CA ARG A 130 -12.39 -20.86 -0.61
C ARG A 130 -12.98 -20.83 0.79
N THR A 131 -12.72 -19.77 1.55
CA THR A 131 -13.17 -19.62 2.93
C THR A 131 -14.62 -19.16 3.01
N VAL A 132 -14.96 -18.04 2.35
CA VAL A 132 -16.30 -17.44 2.42
C VAL A 132 -17.38 -18.40 1.90
N HIS A 133 -17.10 -19.17 0.83
CA HIS A 133 -18.05 -20.15 0.30
C HIS A 133 -18.33 -21.29 1.28
N ARG A 134 -17.31 -21.75 2.02
CA ARG A 134 -17.51 -22.77 3.08
C ARG A 134 -18.36 -22.23 4.23
N LEU A 135 -18.34 -20.92 4.44
CA LEU A 135 -19.14 -20.24 5.47
C LEU A 135 -20.51 -19.77 4.96
N GLY A 136 -20.89 -20.15 3.74
CA GLY A 136 -22.20 -19.86 3.14
C GLY A 136 -22.31 -18.49 2.47
N PHE A 137 -21.20 -17.78 2.29
CA PHE A 137 -21.14 -16.49 1.62
C PHE A 137 -20.60 -16.65 0.20
N SER A 138 -21.42 -16.33 -0.81
CA SER A 138 -21.10 -16.46 -2.24
C SER A 138 -21.14 -15.10 -2.95
N PRO A 139 -20.08 -14.29 -2.85
CA PRO A 139 -20.03 -12.94 -3.43
C PRO A 139 -19.68 -12.93 -4.92
N SER A 140 -20.02 -11.84 -5.60
CA SER A 140 -19.28 -11.39 -6.80
C SER A 140 -17.96 -10.71 -6.42
N VAL A 141 -17.00 -10.69 -7.33
CA VAL A 141 -15.68 -10.11 -7.07
C VAL A 141 -15.36 -9.02 -8.09
N HIS A 142 -14.92 -7.87 -7.58
CA HIS A 142 -14.34 -6.80 -8.36
C HIS A 142 -12.87 -6.61 -8.00
N PHE A 143 -12.03 -6.46 -9.01
CA PHE A 143 -10.62 -6.14 -8.87
C PHE A 143 -10.34 -4.73 -9.39
N ILE A 144 -9.59 -3.94 -8.61
CA ILE A 144 -9.00 -2.69 -9.09
C ILE A 144 -7.54 -2.98 -9.45
N GLU A 145 -7.26 -3.13 -10.74
CA GLU A 145 -5.97 -3.56 -11.30
C GLU A 145 -5.67 -2.81 -12.60
N ARG A 146 -4.48 -2.22 -12.68
CA ARG A 146 -4.03 -1.45 -13.86
C ARG A 146 -3.16 -2.27 -14.81
N SER A 147 -2.47 -3.28 -14.30
CA SER A 147 -1.54 -4.10 -15.05
C SER A 147 -2.26 -5.18 -15.87
N PRO A 148 -2.19 -5.13 -17.22
CA PRO A 148 -2.79 -6.17 -18.07
C PRO A 148 -2.18 -7.55 -17.81
N LEU A 149 -0.87 -7.59 -17.51
CA LEU A 149 -0.17 -8.83 -17.16
C LEU A 149 -0.73 -9.45 -15.89
N MET A 150 -0.93 -8.66 -14.83
CA MET A 150 -1.46 -9.16 -13.55
C MET A 150 -2.91 -9.63 -13.71
N LYS A 151 -3.71 -8.91 -14.50
CA LYS A 151 -5.06 -9.36 -14.86
C LYS A 151 -5.06 -10.76 -15.49
N GLU A 152 -4.16 -11.04 -16.43
CA GLU A 152 -4.04 -12.38 -17.03
C GLU A 152 -3.63 -13.45 -16.02
N ILE A 153 -2.71 -13.12 -15.11
CA ILE A 153 -2.28 -14.02 -14.03
C ILE A 153 -3.46 -14.32 -13.10
N GLN A 154 -4.16 -13.30 -12.62
CA GLN A 154 -5.33 -13.42 -11.75
C GLN A 154 -6.44 -14.26 -12.40
N GLN A 155 -6.73 -14.03 -13.69
CA GLN A 155 -7.68 -14.83 -14.44
C GLN A 155 -7.30 -16.31 -14.49
N LYS A 156 -6.02 -16.64 -14.62
CA LYS A 156 -5.54 -18.03 -14.59
C LYS A 156 -5.65 -18.62 -13.19
N THR A 157 -5.26 -17.87 -12.15
CA THR A 157 -5.35 -18.29 -10.74
C THR A 157 -6.79 -18.62 -10.33
N LEU A 158 -7.76 -17.85 -10.83
CA LEU A 158 -9.16 -17.90 -10.37
C LEU A 158 -10.10 -18.71 -11.27
N ARG A 159 -9.71 -19.02 -12.52
CA ARG A 159 -10.57 -19.60 -13.57
C ARG A 159 -11.41 -20.78 -13.11
N ASP A 160 -10.80 -21.70 -12.37
CA ASP A 160 -11.38 -22.99 -12.02
C ASP A 160 -11.65 -23.14 -10.51
N LEU A 161 -11.50 -22.05 -9.74
CA LEU A 161 -11.62 -22.12 -8.29
C LEU A 161 -13.07 -22.33 -7.87
N ILE A 162 -13.97 -21.47 -8.34
CA ILE A 162 -15.41 -21.52 -8.03
C ILE A 162 -16.20 -21.08 -9.27
N PRO A 163 -16.75 -22.01 -10.06
CA PRO A 163 -17.41 -21.71 -11.35
C PRO A 163 -18.60 -20.74 -11.27
N THR A 164 -19.21 -20.60 -10.09
CA THR A 164 -20.38 -19.73 -9.88
C THR A 164 -20.01 -18.29 -9.52
N THR A 165 -18.73 -17.99 -9.24
CA THR A 165 -18.29 -16.64 -8.86
C THR A 165 -18.06 -15.79 -10.11
N SER A 166 -18.67 -14.60 -10.16
CA SER A 166 -18.44 -13.61 -11.22
C SER A 166 -17.25 -12.73 -10.86
N PHE A 167 -16.34 -12.52 -11.81
CA PHE A 167 -15.13 -11.70 -11.65
C PHE A 167 -15.13 -10.54 -12.65
N LEU A 168 -14.95 -9.32 -12.14
CA LEU A 168 -14.93 -8.09 -12.92
C LEU A 168 -13.65 -7.30 -12.62
N TRP A 169 -12.96 -6.84 -13.67
CA TRP A 169 -11.71 -6.07 -13.54
C TRP A 169 -11.93 -4.63 -13.97
N HIS A 170 -11.44 -3.72 -13.13
CA HIS A 170 -11.52 -2.28 -13.27
C HIS A 170 -10.13 -1.68 -13.23
N THR A 171 -9.87 -0.65 -14.04
CA THR A 171 -8.56 0.03 -14.04
C THR A 171 -8.42 1.02 -12.88
N GLU A 172 -9.54 1.48 -12.34
CA GLU A 172 -9.59 2.45 -11.27
C GLU A 172 -10.90 2.31 -10.48
N LEU A 173 -10.89 2.77 -9.23
CA LEU A 173 -12.05 2.63 -8.36
C LEU A 173 -13.26 3.43 -8.87
N SER A 174 -13.05 4.52 -9.61
CA SER A 174 -14.11 5.32 -10.24
C SER A 174 -14.93 4.52 -11.27
N SER A 175 -14.36 3.51 -11.93
CA SER A 175 -15.10 2.69 -12.90
C SER A 175 -15.96 1.60 -12.26
N LEU A 176 -15.83 1.39 -10.94
CA LEU A 176 -16.74 0.54 -10.19
C LEU A 176 -18.11 1.23 -10.07
N ASP A 177 -19.09 0.70 -10.78
CA ASP A 177 -20.49 1.14 -10.76
C ASP A 177 -21.37 0.03 -10.15
N PRO A 178 -21.57 0.04 -8.82
CA PRO A 178 -22.33 -1.00 -8.13
C PRO A 178 -23.83 -0.87 -8.40
N GLN A 179 -24.51 -2.00 -8.48
CA GLN A 179 -25.96 -2.02 -8.67
C GLN A 179 -26.69 -1.46 -7.43
N LYS A 180 -27.90 -0.93 -7.66
CA LYS A 180 -28.73 -0.46 -6.54
C LYS A 180 -29.03 -1.60 -5.58
N GLY A 181 -28.72 -1.40 -4.30
CA GLY A 181 -28.90 -2.41 -3.24
C GLY A 181 -27.79 -3.47 -3.16
N GLU A 182 -26.76 -3.37 -4.00
CA GLU A 182 -25.52 -4.13 -3.83
C GLU A 182 -24.75 -3.62 -2.61
N HIS A 183 -24.28 -4.55 -1.76
CA HIS A 183 -23.40 -4.24 -0.63
C HIS A 183 -21.93 -4.48 -1.02
N LEU A 184 -21.01 -3.69 -0.46
CA LEU A 184 -19.60 -3.73 -0.87
C LEU A 184 -18.68 -3.97 0.32
N LEU A 185 -17.84 -5.00 0.20
CA LEU A 185 -16.78 -5.30 1.15
C LEU A 185 -15.43 -5.13 0.49
N PHE A 186 -14.65 -4.13 0.93
CA PHE A 186 -13.36 -3.80 0.34
C PHE A 186 -12.21 -4.45 1.12
N VAL A 187 -11.17 -4.87 0.40
CA VAL A 187 -9.87 -5.24 0.96
C VAL A 187 -8.77 -4.57 0.16
N ALA A 188 -7.79 -3.99 0.85
CA ALA A 188 -6.57 -3.48 0.26
C ALA A 188 -5.38 -3.98 1.10
N GLN A 189 -4.57 -4.85 0.52
CA GLN A 189 -3.35 -5.39 1.12
C GLN A 189 -2.16 -4.87 0.32
N GLU A 190 -1.22 -4.17 0.96
CA GLU A 190 0.02 -3.68 0.31
C GLU A 190 -0.27 -2.95 -1.00
N PHE A 191 -1.20 -1.99 -0.89
CA PHE A 191 -1.68 -1.20 -2.02
C PHE A 191 -1.36 0.27 -1.84
N PHE A 192 -1.39 0.77 -0.60
CA PHE A 192 -1.26 2.20 -0.32
C PHE A 192 0.21 2.64 -0.20
N ASP A 193 1.11 1.72 0.16
CA ASP A 193 2.57 1.93 0.22
C ASP A 193 3.20 2.27 -1.15
N ALA A 194 2.64 1.72 -2.22
CA ALA A 194 3.03 1.93 -3.60
C ALA A 194 2.45 3.22 -4.22
N LEU A 195 1.63 3.98 -3.48
CA LEU A 195 1.04 5.20 -4.01
C LEU A 195 2.06 6.35 -4.08
N PRO A 196 1.97 7.23 -5.10
CA PRO A 196 2.85 8.38 -5.23
C PRO A 196 2.78 9.33 -4.03
N VAL A 197 3.95 9.59 -3.41
CA VAL A 197 4.09 10.54 -2.29
C VAL A 197 4.80 11.81 -2.72
N HIS A 198 4.27 12.95 -2.29
CA HIS A 198 4.96 14.24 -2.35
C HIS A 198 5.82 14.40 -1.09
N GLN A 199 7.08 14.83 -1.27
CA GLN A 199 7.97 15.15 -0.16
C GLN A 199 8.20 16.66 -0.06
N PHE A 200 8.16 17.20 1.14
CA PHE A 200 8.41 18.61 1.41
C PHE A 200 9.48 18.78 2.47
N GLN A 201 10.17 19.92 2.45
CA GLN A 201 11.08 20.36 3.51
C GLN A 201 10.77 21.80 3.89
N TYR A 202 10.72 22.06 5.20
CA TYR A 202 10.52 23.40 5.72
C TYR A 202 11.84 24.19 5.72
N THR A 203 11.81 25.39 5.14
CA THR A 203 12.98 26.26 4.99
C THR A 203 12.74 27.59 5.69
N ALA A 204 13.76 28.46 5.75
CA ALA A 204 13.60 29.84 6.22
C ALA A 204 12.57 30.66 5.40
N ARG A 205 12.18 30.19 4.21
CA ARG A 205 11.19 30.82 3.33
C ARG A 205 9.87 30.02 3.27
N GLY A 206 9.63 29.15 4.25
CA GLY A 206 8.48 28.26 4.32
C GLY A 206 8.72 26.91 3.64
N TRP A 207 7.65 26.13 3.46
CA TRP A 207 7.69 24.82 2.81
C TRP A 207 8.16 24.90 1.36
N ARG A 208 9.01 23.96 0.96
CA ARG A 208 9.42 23.72 -0.42
C ARG A 208 9.28 22.24 -0.72
N GLU A 209 8.79 21.93 -1.91
CA GLU A 209 8.71 20.56 -2.39
C GLU A 209 10.11 20.04 -2.76
N ARG A 210 10.37 18.77 -2.48
CA ARG A 210 11.53 18.04 -3.00
C ARG A 210 11.20 17.53 -4.40
N LEU A 211 12.08 17.82 -5.35
CA LEU A 211 11.96 17.46 -6.75
C LEU A 211 13.11 16.54 -7.17
N ILE A 212 12.93 15.78 -8.24
CA ILE A 212 13.97 15.00 -8.90
C ILE A 212 14.51 15.82 -10.07
N ALA A 213 15.80 16.11 -10.05
CA ALA A 213 16.51 16.86 -11.07
C ALA A 213 17.69 16.07 -11.64
N SER A 214 18.21 16.51 -12.78
CA SER A 214 19.44 15.95 -13.35
C SER A 214 20.63 16.28 -12.45
N ASN A 215 21.52 15.31 -12.30
CA ASN A 215 22.77 15.46 -11.58
C ASN A 215 23.90 15.69 -12.59
N LEU A 216 24.30 16.95 -12.72
CA LEU A 216 25.27 17.40 -13.73
C LEU A 216 26.71 17.35 -13.23
N ARG A 217 26.96 16.75 -12.05
CA ARG A 217 28.30 16.63 -11.51
C ARG A 217 29.11 15.62 -12.33
N PRO A 218 30.34 15.95 -12.77
CA PRO A 218 31.17 15.04 -13.58
C PRO A 218 31.47 13.70 -12.90
N ASP A 219 31.46 13.66 -11.56
CA ASP A 219 31.72 12.50 -10.71
C ASP A 219 30.43 11.85 -10.15
N ALA A 220 29.25 12.25 -10.66
CA ALA A 220 27.98 11.73 -10.18
C ALA A 220 27.84 10.23 -10.47
N LEU A 221 27.57 9.45 -9.43
CA LEU A 221 27.26 8.02 -9.54
C LEU A 221 25.85 7.75 -10.08
N SER A 222 24.95 8.73 -10.06
CA SER A 222 23.60 8.66 -10.62
C SER A 222 23.28 9.92 -11.41
N PRO A 223 22.62 9.82 -12.58
CA PRO A 223 22.14 10.96 -13.37
C PRO A 223 21.03 11.75 -12.71
N LEU A 224 20.44 11.26 -11.62
CA LEU A 224 19.33 11.89 -10.91
C LEU A 224 19.76 12.30 -9.49
N GLN A 225 19.16 13.37 -8.98
CA GLN A 225 19.34 13.82 -7.60
C GLN A 225 18.07 14.48 -7.07
N VAL A 226 17.93 14.51 -5.75
CA VAL A 226 16.87 15.26 -5.09
C VAL A 226 17.30 16.72 -4.93
N VAL A 227 16.42 17.66 -5.27
CA VAL A 227 16.62 19.10 -5.09
C VAL A 227 15.42 19.74 -4.41
N LEU A 228 15.58 20.95 -3.87
CA LEU A 228 14.45 21.75 -3.39
C LEU A 228 13.90 22.65 -4.50
N ALA A 229 12.59 22.70 -4.62
CA ALA A 229 11.90 23.70 -5.43
C ALA A 229 12.29 25.11 -4.96
N PRO A 230 12.59 26.06 -5.87
CA PRO A 230 12.97 27.42 -5.48
C PRO A 230 11.78 28.21 -4.90
N ILE A 231 10.56 27.89 -5.36
CA ILE A 231 9.29 28.48 -4.94
C ILE A 231 8.31 27.38 -4.49
N PRO A 232 7.27 27.72 -3.71
CA PRO A 232 6.19 26.78 -3.42
C PRO A 232 5.57 26.25 -4.72
N THR A 233 5.41 24.94 -4.81
CA THR A 233 4.74 24.28 -5.93
C THR A 233 3.23 24.19 -5.65
N PRO A 234 2.38 23.88 -6.64
CA PRO A 234 0.96 23.64 -6.39
C PRO A 234 0.70 22.56 -5.34
N ALA A 235 1.56 21.54 -5.23
CA ALA A 235 1.43 20.47 -4.24
C ALA A 235 1.57 20.97 -2.79
N CYS A 236 2.16 22.16 -2.57
CA CYS A 236 2.19 22.76 -1.24
C CYS A 236 0.78 23.07 -0.67
N GLN A 237 -0.27 23.11 -1.50
CA GLN A 237 -1.65 23.26 -1.04
C GLN A 237 -2.15 22.05 -0.23
N TYR A 238 -1.50 20.89 -0.36
CA TYR A 238 -1.86 19.70 0.43
C TYR A 238 -1.31 19.75 1.85
N ILE A 239 -0.41 20.69 2.16
CA ILE A 239 0.21 20.81 3.47
C ILE A 239 -0.82 21.35 4.48
N PRO A 240 -1.05 20.67 5.62
CA PRO A 240 -1.94 21.17 6.65
C PRO A 240 -1.51 22.54 7.18
N GLU A 241 -2.46 23.47 7.32
CA GLU A 241 -2.18 24.85 7.76
C GLU A 241 -1.70 24.93 9.22
N ASN A 242 -2.13 24.01 10.08
CA ASN A 242 -1.92 24.06 11.53
C ASN A 242 -0.61 23.41 12.01
N LEU A 243 0.40 23.31 11.13
CA LEU A 243 1.71 22.77 11.50
C LEU A 243 2.60 23.87 12.11
N SER A 244 3.41 23.48 13.10
CA SER A 244 4.47 24.33 13.67
C SER A 244 5.87 23.75 13.36
N PRO A 245 6.30 23.77 12.08
CA PRO A 245 7.57 23.15 11.67
C PRO A 245 8.79 23.99 12.04
N ARG A 246 9.94 23.32 12.15
CA ARG A 246 11.27 23.92 12.27
C ARG A 246 12.02 23.80 10.95
N ILE A 247 12.97 24.70 10.71
CA ILE A 247 13.82 24.65 9.52
C ILE A 247 14.52 23.27 9.46
N GLY A 248 14.38 22.60 8.33
CA GLY A 248 14.90 21.25 8.10
C GLY A 248 13.89 20.13 8.32
N ASP A 249 12.74 20.40 8.97
CA ASP A 249 11.67 19.41 9.12
C ASP A 249 11.14 18.98 7.75
N SER A 250 10.87 17.68 7.62
CA SER A 250 10.39 17.04 6.41
C SER A 250 8.93 16.61 6.57
N LEU A 251 8.21 16.47 5.46
CA LEU A 251 6.84 15.97 5.44
C LEU A 251 6.59 15.13 4.18
N GLU A 252 5.87 14.02 4.32
CA GLU A 252 5.39 13.21 3.20
C GLU A 252 3.86 13.28 3.15
N ILE A 253 3.30 13.50 1.97
CA ILE A 253 1.84 13.58 1.75
C ILE A 253 1.46 12.75 0.54
N CYS A 254 0.43 11.91 0.69
CA CYS A 254 -0.15 11.13 -0.39
C CYS A 254 -1.60 11.58 -0.66
N PRO A 255 -1.84 12.50 -1.62
CA PRO A 255 -3.19 12.92 -2.00
C PRO A 255 -4.02 11.77 -2.59
N ASP A 256 -3.39 10.86 -3.34
CA ASP A 256 -4.05 9.72 -3.97
C ASP A 256 -4.67 8.78 -2.92
N LEU A 257 -4.01 8.58 -1.77
CA LEU A 257 -4.55 7.83 -0.63
C LEU A 257 -5.87 8.44 -0.16
N VAL A 258 -5.91 9.75 0.07
CA VAL A 258 -7.12 10.45 0.54
C VAL A 258 -8.25 10.31 -0.47
N ALA A 259 -7.95 10.50 -1.76
CA ALA A 259 -8.94 10.38 -2.83
C ALA A 259 -9.51 8.96 -2.97
N ILE A 260 -8.70 7.92 -2.76
CA ILE A 260 -9.15 6.52 -2.83
C ILE A 260 -10.00 6.18 -1.60
N ILE A 261 -9.55 6.57 -0.40
CA ILE A 261 -10.33 6.36 0.84
C ILE A 261 -11.68 7.08 0.76
N ASP A 262 -11.72 8.30 0.25
CA ASP A 262 -12.96 9.05 0.04
C ASP A 262 -13.92 8.31 -0.91
N GLN A 263 -13.41 7.80 -2.04
CA GLN A 263 -14.21 7.00 -2.98
C GLN A 263 -14.72 5.69 -2.39
N MET A 264 -13.96 5.02 -1.52
CA MET A 264 -14.39 3.83 -0.79
C MET A 264 -15.47 4.19 0.23
N ALA A 265 -15.27 5.25 1.00
CA ALA A 265 -16.20 5.73 2.01
C ALA A 265 -17.53 6.17 1.39
N ASN A 266 -17.51 6.88 0.27
CA ASN A 266 -18.72 7.24 -0.48
C ASN A 266 -19.56 6.03 -0.87
N ARG A 267 -18.89 4.98 -1.36
CA ARG A 267 -19.53 3.72 -1.73
C ARG A 267 -20.07 3.00 -0.51
N ILE A 268 -19.31 2.91 0.59
CA ILE A 268 -19.79 2.31 1.84
C ILE A 268 -20.99 3.08 2.41
N ALA A 269 -20.99 4.40 2.36
CA ALA A 269 -22.12 5.24 2.80
C ALA A 269 -23.38 4.97 1.96
N SER A 270 -23.23 4.80 0.64
CA SER A 270 -24.35 4.66 -0.30
C SER A 270 -24.87 3.22 -0.45
N HIS A 271 -23.98 2.23 -0.31
CA HIS A 271 -24.24 0.82 -0.60
C HIS A 271 -24.22 -0.07 0.64
N ARG A 272 -23.82 0.48 1.80
CA ARG A 272 -23.55 -0.26 3.04
C ARG A 272 -22.42 -1.27 2.85
N GLY A 273 -21.57 -1.42 3.86
CA GLY A 273 -20.35 -2.19 3.66
C GLY A 273 -19.28 -1.95 4.71
N ALA A 274 -18.12 -2.53 4.44
CA ALA A 274 -16.92 -2.36 5.23
C ALA A 274 -15.68 -2.41 4.33
N ALA A 275 -14.58 -1.87 4.81
CA ALA A 275 -13.28 -1.96 4.19
C ALA A 275 -12.25 -2.40 5.22
N LEU A 276 -11.28 -3.19 4.79
CA LEU A 276 -10.09 -3.55 5.54
C LEU A 276 -8.86 -3.13 4.75
N VAL A 277 -8.06 -2.25 5.34
CA VAL A 277 -6.77 -1.80 4.80
C VAL A 277 -5.66 -2.37 5.67
N ILE A 278 -4.72 -3.04 5.03
CA ILE A 278 -3.58 -3.68 5.67
C ILE A 278 -2.33 -3.30 4.90
N ASP A 279 -1.40 -2.66 5.60
CA ASP A 279 -0.17 -2.16 4.99
C ASP A 279 0.88 -1.93 6.07
N TYR A 280 2.14 -1.74 5.69
CA TYR A 280 3.15 -1.32 6.66
C TYR A 280 3.17 0.20 6.82
N GLY A 281 3.37 0.61 8.06
CA GLY A 281 3.33 2.02 8.44
C GLY A 281 2.88 2.18 9.87
N SER A 282 2.36 3.37 10.18
CA SER A 282 1.90 3.69 11.53
C SER A 282 0.97 4.91 11.51
N ASP A 283 0.42 5.24 12.67
CA ASP A 283 -0.20 6.55 12.86
C ASP A 283 0.90 7.60 12.99
N ASN A 284 0.90 8.60 12.11
CA ASN A 284 1.93 9.65 12.06
C ASN A 284 3.35 9.07 11.92
N PRO A 285 3.67 8.38 10.81
CA PRO A 285 5.00 7.83 10.58
C PRO A 285 6.06 8.93 10.60
N PRO A 286 7.33 8.58 10.87
CA PRO A 286 8.42 9.54 10.72
C PRO A 286 8.44 10.08 9.28
N PRO A 287 8.97 11.28 9.05
CA PRO A 287 9.15 11.74 7.68
C PRO A 287 10.29 10.97 6.99
N ASP A 288 10.39 11.13 5.66
CA ASP A 288 11.44 10.53 4.82
C ASP A 288 11.41 8.98 4.83
N THR A 289 10.23 8.37 4.67
CA THR A 289 10.06 6.91 4.66
C THR A 289 10.28 6.28 3.29
N LEU A 290 10.25 7.10 2.22
CA LEU A 290 10.41 6.65 0.85
C LEU A 290 11.75 5.91 0.64
N ARG A 291 11.67 4.69 0.10
CA ARG A 291 12.82 3.79 -0.08
C ARG A 291 12.61 2.85 -1.26
N GLY A 292 13.71 2.35 -1.80
CA GLY A 292 13.71 1.25 -2.75
C GLY A 292 13.90 -0.09 -2.05
N ILE A 293 13.32 -1.16 -2.60
CA ILE A 293 13.51 -2.54 -2.20
C ILE A 293 13.94 -3.36 -3.43
N ASP A 294 15.05 -4.08 -3.29
CA ASP A 294 15.60 -4.96 -4.32
C ASP A 294 16.15 -6.21 -3.63
N ALA A 295 15.71 -7.40 -4.05
CA ALA A 295 16.10 -8.68 -3.46
C ALA A 295 16.08 -8.70 -1.91
N HIS A 296 14.97 -8.22 -1.32
CA HIS A 296 14.75 -8.08 0.12
C HIS A 296 15.74 -7.15 0.87
N LYS A 297 16.40 -6.22 0.17
CA LYS A 297 17.31 -5.23 0.77
C LYS A 297 16.84 -3.82 0.45
N PHE A 298 17.00 -2.92 1.43
CA PHE A 298 16.77 -1.50 1.21
C PHE A 298 17.88 -0.91 0.35
N VAL A 299 17.46 -0.22 -0.71
CA VAL A 299 18.32 0.54 -1.62
C VAL A 299 17.77 1.97 -1.76
N PRO A 300 18.59 2.94 -2.17
CA PRO A 300 18.10 4.27 -2.55
C PRO A 300 16.99 4.20 -3.60
N PHE A 301 15.89 4.94 -3.40
CA PHE A 301 14.74 4.90 -4.32
C PHE A 301 15.03 5.45 -5.73
N LEU A 302 16.13 6.21 -5.90
CA LEU A 302 16.62 6.70 -7.19
C LEU A 302 17.45 5.66 -7.96
N GLU A 303 17.74 4.51 -7.35
CA GLU A 303 18.56 3.47 -7.96
C GLU A 303 17.73 2.66 -8.96
N ARG A 304 18.21 2.52 -10.20
CA ARG A 304 17.58 1.72 -11.28
C ARG A 304 16.04 1.93 -11.38
N PRO A 305 15.57 3.13 -11.73
CA PRO A 305 14.14 3.38 -11.93
C PRO A 305 13.49 2.33 -12.83
N GLY A 306 12.37 1.75 -12.39
CA GLY A 306 11.63 0.70 -13.11
C GLY A 306 12.07 -0.73 -12.78
N SER A 307 13.18 -0.91 -12.07
CA SER A 307 13.68 -2.23 -11.65
C SER A 307 13.73 -2.43 -10.14
N VAL A 308 13.51 -1.36 -9.38
CA VAL A 308 13.45 -1.38 -7.91
C VAL A 308 12.02 -1.08 -7.49
N ASP A 309 11.53 -1.82 -6.50
CA ASP A 309 10.23 -1.54 -5.90
C ASP A 309 10.35 -0.31 -4.98
N VAL A 310 9.53 0.70 -5.21
CA VAL A 310 9.61 1.97 -4.49
C VAL A 310 8.38 2.11 -3.60
N THR A 311 8.62 2.36 -2.32
CA THR A 311 7.57 2.38 -1.30
C THR A 311 7.77 3.48 -0.26
N ALA A 312 6.65 3.95 0.31
CA ALA A 312 6.60 4.77 1.52
C ALA A 312 5.73 4.12 2.62
N ASP A 313 5.97 4.47 3.88
CA ASP A 313 5.12 4.03 4.99
C ASP A 313 3.73 4.66 4.88
N VAL A 314 2.69 3.86 5.06
CA VAL A 314 1.31 4.34 5.08
C VAL A 314 1.03 5.10 6.37
N ASN A 315 0.49 6.32 6.25
CA ASN A 315 -0.02 7.07 7.39
C ASN A 315 -1.48 6.72 7.68
N PHE A 316 -1.69 5.84 8.66
CA PHE A 316 -3.02 5.37 9.04
C PHE A 316 -3.87 6.45 9.75
N SER A 317 -3.25 7.51 10.30
CA SER A 317 -4.03 8.63 10.83
C SER A 317 -4.71 9.41 9.72
N THR A 318 -4.06 9.57 8.56
CA THR A 318 -4.65 10.20 7.38
C THR A 318 -5.89 9.44 6.87
N ILE A 319 -5.85 8.10 6.91
CA ILE A 319 -7.02 7.27 6.58
C ILE A 319 -8.18 7.60 7.53
N ARG A 320 -7.93 7.64 8.85
CA ARG A 320 -8.99 8.00 9.82
C ARG A 320 -9.51 9.40 9.62
N ASP A 321 -8.62 10.37 9.40
CA ASP A 321 -9.00 11.77 9.20
C ASP A 321 -9.90 11.92 7.96
N ALA A 322 -9.58 11.22 6.87
CA ALA A 322 -10.43 11.17 5.68
C ALA A 322 -11.82 10.54 5.98
N ILE A 323 -11.88 9.44 6.75
CA ILE A 323 -13.16 8.83 7.14
C ILE A 323 -13.97 9.75 8.07
N ASN A 324 -13.32 10.49 8.96
CA ASN A 324 -14.01 11.41 9.89
C ASN A 324 -14.80 12.52 9.16
N LEU A 325 -14.44 12.85 7.92
CA LEU A 325 -15.18 13.80 7.09
C LEU A 325 -16.59 13.31 6.70
N TRP A 326 -16.86 12.00 6.81
CA TRP A 326 -18.15 11.38 6.47
C TRP A 326 -19.22 11.50 7.58
N GLN A 327 -18.97 12.35 8.59
CA GLN A 327 -19.94 12.78 9.61
C GLN A 327 -20.67 11.61 10.30
N GLY A 328 -19.98 10.51 10.53
CA GLY A 328 -20.50 9.34 11.22
C GLY A 328 -21.31 8.37 10.36
N HIS A 329 -21.58 8.64 9.08
CA HIS A 329 -22.18 7.67 8.14
C HIS A 329 -21.25 6.48 7.89
N VAL A 330 -19.95 6.77 7.85
CA VAL A 330 -18.87 5.81 7.86
C VAL A 330 -18.02 6.10 9.09
N LYS A 331 -17.60 5.04 9.78
CA LYS A 331 -16.75 5.14 10.98
C LYS A 331 -15.51 4.26 10.79
N ALA A 332 -14.38 4.72 11.30
CA ALA A 332 -13.11 4.00 11.26
C ALA A 332 -12.73 3.44 12.63
N THR A 333 -12.15 2.25 12.64
CA THR A 333 -11.56 1.65 13.84
C THR A 333 -10.24 2.34 14.19
N ARG A 334 -9.67 1.99 15.35
CA ARG A 334 -8.28 2.33 15.66
C ARG A 334 -7.34 1.50 14.77
N THR A 335 -6.13 2.00 14.56
CA THR A 335 -5.06 1.20 13.95
C THR A 335 -4.58 0.15 14.95
N VAL A 336 -4.51 -1.11 14.51
CA VAL A 336 -3.94 -2.22 15.29
C VAL A 336 -2.81 -2.89 14.50
N SER A 337 -1.91 -3.61 15.18
CA SER A 337 -0.89 -4.37 14.47
C SER A 337 -1.47 -5.61 13.78
N GLN A 338 -0.86 -6.05 12.67
CA GLN A 338 -1.29 -7.22 11.92
C GLN A 338 -1.35 -8.46 12.83
N GLY A 339 -0.34 -8.65 13.69
CA GLY A 339 -0.32 -9.76 14.63
C GLY A 339 -1.51 -9.72 15.58
N THR A 340 -1.85 -8.54 16.12
CA THR A 340 -3.02 -8.37 16.99
C THR A 340 -4.32 -8.69 16.24
N PHE A 341 -4.48 -8.17 15.03
CA PHE A 341 -5.66 -8.42 14.19
C PHE A 341 -5.82 -9.91 13.91
N LEU A 342 -4.79 -10.57 13.38
CA LEU A 342 -4.83 -12.00 13.02
C LEU A 342 -5.05 -12.91 14.24
N GLN A 343 -4.42 -12.61 15.38
CA GLN A 343 -4.66 -13.32 16.64
C GLN A 343 -6.14 -13.20 17.07
N THR A 344 -6.70 -11.99 17.03
CA THR A 344 -8.10 -11.73 17.37
C THR A 344 -9.06 -12.46 16.42
N MET A 345 -8.69 -12.59 15.14
CA MET A 345 -9.46 -13.34 14.15
C MET A 345 -9.36 -14.87 14.30
N GLY A 346 -8.51 -15.36 15.21
CA GLY A 346 -8.40 -16.80 15.52
C GLY A 346 -7.38 -17.56 14.68
N ILE A 347 -6.34 -16.88 14.16
CA ILE A 347 -5.32 -17.50 13.31
C ILE A 347 -4.63 -18.71 13.97
N ALA A 348 -4.43 -18.69 15.29
CA ALA A 348 -3.82 -19.78 16.05
C ALA A 348 -4.67 -21.07 15.96
N HIS A 349 -5.98 -20.98 16.20
CA HIS A 349 -6.88 -22.12 16.07
C HIS A 349 -6.90 -22.69 14.65
N ARG A 350 -6.76 -21.82 13.65
CA ARG A 350 -6.71 -22.27 12.26
C ARG A 350 -5.40 -22.96 11.93
N ALA A 351 -4.27 -22.44 12.43
CA ALA A 351 -2.97 -23.08 12.32
C ALA A 351 -2.98 -24.48 12.95
N ASP A 352 -3.48 -24.63 14.18
CA ASP A 352 -3.64 -25.94 14.85
C ASP A 352 -4.48 -26.91 14.01
N SER A 353 -5.58 -26.43 13.44
CA SER A 353 -6.47 -27.23 12.59
C SER A 353 -5.80 -27.69 11.28
N LEU A 354 -4.85 -26.91 10.75
CA LEU A 354 -4.07 -27.31 9.57
C LEU A 354 -2.97 -28.30 9.96
N LEU A 355 -2.24 -28.03 11.06
CA LEU A 355 -1.20 -28.91 11.58
C LEU A 355 -1.71 -30.32 11.88
N ALA A 356 -2.91 -30.43 12.45
CA ALA A 356 -3.55 -31.71 12.72
C ALA A 356 -3.87 -32.54 11.45
N LYS A 357 -3.85 -31.91 10.26
CA LYS A 357 -4.11 -32.55 8.96
C LYS A 357 -2.84 -32.79 8.14
N CYS A 358 -1.70 -32.25 8.56
CA CYS A 358 -0.43 -32.43 7.87
C CYS A 358 0.03 -33.89 7.94
N LYS A 359 0.66 -34.34 6.85
CA LYS A 359 1.18 -35.72 6.74
C LYS A 359 2.71 -35.76 6.81
N THR A 360 3.35 -34.63 6.58
CA THR A 360 4.82 -34.52 6.53
C THR A 360 5.32 -33.41 7.44
N GLU A 361 6.54 -33.56 7.95
CA GLU A 361 7.23 -32.53 8.75
C GLU A 361 7.40 -31.24 7.95
N VAL A 362 7.69 -31.35 6.65
CA VAL A 362 7.83 -30.17 5.76
C VAL A 362 6.54 -29.35 5.68
N GLU A 363 5.38 -30.00 5.59
CA GLU A 363 4.09 -29.28 5.62
C GLU A 363 3.86 -28.58 6.96
N GLN A 364 4.25 -29.23 8.07
CA GLN A 364 4.12 -28.65 9.41
C GLN A 364 5.03 -27.43 9.58
N ASP A 365 6.30 -27.55 9.20
CA ASP A 365 7.29 -26.47 9.26
C ASP A 365 6.86 -25.27 8.42
N ASN A 366 6.29 -25.50 7.24
CA ASN A 366 5.76 -24.42 6.40
C ASN A 366 4.59 -23.68 7.06
N ILE A 367 3.69 -24.39 7.76
CA ILE A 367 2.58 -23.74 8.48
C ILE A 367 3.10 -22.95 9.68
N VAL A 368 3.99 -23.54 10.48
CA VAL A 368 4.55 -22.89 11.68
C VAL A 368 5.33 -21.65 11.29
N SER A 369 6.26 -21.76 10.34
CA SER A 369 7.06 -20.62 9.87
C SER A 369 6.20 -19.53 9.25
N GLY A 370 5.17 -19.89 8.46
CA GLY A 370 4.21 -18.94 7.90
C GLY A 370 3.40 -18.22 8.98
N TYR A 371 2.88 -18.96 9.97
CA TYR A 371 2.19 -18.38 11.12
C TYR A 371 3.10 -17.40 11.89
N GLU A 372 4.31 -17.84 12.26
CA GLU A 372 5.26 -17.00 13.01
C GLU A 372 5.63 -15.74 12.24
N ARG A 373 5.87 -15.85 10.93
CA ARG A 373 6.21 -14.70 10.08
C ARG A 373 5.08 -13.66 10.06
N LEU A 374 3.83 -14.10 10.00
CA LEU A 374 2.64 -13.24 9.95
C LEU A 374 2.33 -12.55 11.28
N VAL A 375 2.50 -13.24 12.42
CA VAL A 375 2.04 -12.74 13.74
C VAL A 375 3.15 -12.24 14.66
N SER A 376 4.40 -12.65 14.43
CA SER A 376 5.50 -12.30 15.35
C SER A 376 5.83 -10.80 15.29
N PRO A 377 5.99 -10.13 16.45
CA PRO A 377 6.43 -8.73 16.51
C PRO A 377 7.80 -8.48 15.87
N ASN A 378 8.65 -9.51 15.80
CA ASN A 378 9.97 -9.43 15.16
C ASN A 378 9.93 -9.62 13.63
N ALA A 379 8.72 -9.81 13.08
CA ALA A 379 8.47 -10.04 11.66
C ALA A 379 7.38 -9.06 11.17
N MET A 380 6.34 -9.57 10.52
CA MET A 380 5.26 -8.75 9.98
C MET A 380 4.25 -8.34 11.04
N GLY A 381 4.18 -9.07 12.16
CA GLY A 381 3.16 -8.90 13.18
C GLY A 381 3.10 -7.50 13.79
N GLU A 382 4.23 -6.82 13.93
CA GLU A 382 4.28 -5.42 14.38
C GLU A 382 4.48 -4.45 13.22
N THR A 383 5.26 -4.78 12.19
CA THR A 383 5.56 -3.84 11.08
C THR A 383 4.30 -3.47 10.29
N TYR A 384 3.42 -4.45 10.06
CA TYR A 384 2.15 -4.24 9.37
C TYR A 384 1.06 -3.80 10.34
N LYS A 385 0.19 -2.95 9.84
CA LYS A 385 -0.94 -2.38 10.55
C LYS A 385 -2.23 -2.66 9.79
N CYS A 386 -3.31 -2.82 10.54
CA CYS A 386 -4.66 -2.98 10.02
C CYS A 386 -5.52 -1.81 10.50
N ILE A 387 -6.36 -1.30 9.61
CA ILE A 387 -7.49 -0.43 9.95
C ILE A 387 -8.72 -0.91 9.18
N ALA A 388 -9.87 -0.84 9.82
CA ALA A 388 -11.15 -1.06 9.16
C ALA A 388 -12.00 0.20 9.22
N PHE A 389 -12.87 0.38 8.24
CA PHE A 389 -13.93 1.37 8.30
C PHE A 389 -15.20 0.79 7.69
N ALA A 390 -16.34 1.15 8.26
CA ALA A 390 -17.61 0.52 7.91
C ALA A 390 -18.77 1.49 8.00
N HIS A 391 -19.86 1.11 7.35
CA HIS A 391 -21.14 1.78 7.48
C HIS A 391 -21.57 1.80 8.94
N GLN A 392 -22.13 2.92 9.39
CA GLN A 392 -22.44 3.17 10.81
C GLN A 392 -23.28 2.08 11.48
N GLU A 393 -24.14 1.40 10.72
CA GLU A 393 -25.05 0.37 11.22
C GLU A 393 -24.35 -0.91 11.68
N ILE A 394 -23.21 -1.26 11.08
CA ILE A 394 -22.46 -2.47 11.42
C ILE A 394 -21.16 -2.18 12.16
N PHE A 395 -20.81 -0.90 12.32
CA PHE A 395 -19.50 -0.50 12.82
C PHE A 395 -19.18 -1.06 14.21
N ASP A 396 -20.16 -1.02 15.12
CA ASP A 396 -19.97 -1.48 16.51
C ASP A 396 -19.81 -3.02 16.59
N SER A 397 -20.16 -3.75 15.53
CA SER A 397 -19.99 -5.20 15.41
C SER A 397 -18.68 -5.60 14.70
N ILE A 398 -17.86 -4.65 14.25
CA ILE A 398 -16.61 -4.97 13.55
C ILE A 398 -15.62 -5.67 14.50
N VAL A 399 -15.26 -6.90 14.14
CA VAL A 399 -14.31 -7.75 14.88
C VAL A 399 -12.86 -7.54 14.42
N GLY A 400 -11.89 -8.00 15.22
CA GLY A 400 -10.46 -7.92 14.91
C GLY A 400 -9.74 -6.69 15.47
N PHE A 401 -10.47 -5.75 16.08
CA PHE A 401 -9.93 -4.49 16.59
C PHE A 401 -10.23 -4.37 18.10
N PRO A 402 -9.46 -5.05 18.98
CA PRO A 402 -9.69 -5.03 20.43
C PRO A 402 -9.37 -3.66 21.05
N PRO A 403 -10.07 -3.26 22.14
CA PRO A 403 -9.79 -2.02 22.86
C PRO A 403 -8.33 -1.94 23.33
N PRO A 404 -7.81 -0.74 23.63
CA PRO A 404 -6.48 -0.59 24.21
C PRO A 404 -6.36 -1.46 25.46
N VAL A 405 -5.21 -2.11 25.64
CA VAL A 405 -4.94 -2.99 26.81
C VAL A 405 -5.07 -2.24 28.15
N ASN A 406 -5.06 -0.90 28.13
CA ASN A 406 -5.24 -0.06 29.32
C ASN A 406 -6.70 0.23 29.72
N ASP A 407 -7.70 -0.24 28.96
CA ASP A 407 -9.13 -0.03 29.23
C ASP A 407 -9.84 -1.28 29.78
N ILE A 408 -9.10 -2.26 30.30
CA ILE A 408 -9.70 -3.34 31.09
C ILE A 408 -9.91 -2.77 32.50
N PRO A 409 -11.17 -2.55 32.97
CA PRO A 409 -11.39 -2.20 34.37
C PRO A 409 -10.86 -3.37 35.20
N SER A 410 -9.94 -3.06 36.12
CA SER A 410 -9.39 -3.98 37.11
C SER A 410 -10.47 -4.73 37.88
#